data_AF-A0A538U686-F1
#
_entry.id   AF-A0A538U686-F1
#
_cell.length_a   1.000
_cell.length_b   1.000
_cell.length_c   1.000
_cell.angle_alpha   90.00
_cell.angle_beta   90.00
_cell.angle_gamma   90.00
#
_symmetry.space_group_name_H-M   'P 1'
#
loop_
_entity.id
_entity.type
_entity.pdbx_description
1 polymer ?
#
loop_
_entity_poly.entity_id
_entity_poly.type
_entity_poly.pdbx_seq_one_letter_code
_entity_poly.pdbx_strand_id
1 'polypeptide(L)'
;MAAMVGRYGAARPEPVAPAVASPAATPEARLLAALGDTPRAVERLAAAAGLPVAEALSALLALRWAGAASPRPGQRWVRGTP
;
A
#
# COMPACT_ATOMS: atom_id res chain seq x y z
N MET A 1 27.54 36.57 36.04
CA MET A 1 27.04 35.32 36.66
C MET A 1 26.41 34.49 35.55
N ALA A 2 26.67 33.18 35.56
CA ALA A 2 26.78 32.27 34.42
C ALA A 2 25.61 32.14 33.42
N ALA A 3 25.99 31.82 32.18
CA ALA A 3 25.13 31.23 31.15
C ALA A 3 24.72 29.80 31.53
N MET A 4 23.47 29.42 31.26
CA MET A 4 23.08 28.02 31.19
C MET A 4 22.18 27.75 30.00
N VAL A 5 22.78 27.09 29.02
CA VAL A 5 22.17 26.49 27.84
C VAL A 5 21.37 25.26 28.28
N GLY A 6 20.06 25.29 28.08
CA GLY A 6 19.16 24.14 28.21
C GLY A 6 18.70 23.66 26.83
N ARG A 7 19.41 22.68 26.29
CA ARG A 7 19.15 22.07 24.97
C ARG A 7 18.01 21.07 25.14
N TYR A 8 16.78 21.51 24.94
CA TYR A 8 15.66 20.57 24.78
C TYR A 8 15.51 20.28 23.30
N GLY A 9 16.14 19.17 22.89
CA GLY A 9 15.99 18.61 21.56
C GLY A 9 14.52 18.42 21.25
N ALA A 10 13.99 19.27 20.37
CA ALA A 10 12.77 18.97 19.67
C ALA A 10 13.08 17.82 18.71
N ALA A 11 12.83 16.58 19.15
CA ALA A 11 12.61 15.48 18.23
C ALA A 11 11.42 15.89 17.37
N ARG A 12 11.71 16.50 16.22
CA ARG A 12 10.73 16.71 15.16
C ARG A 12 10.18 15.31 14.87
N PRO A 13 8.86 15.07 14.98
CA PRO A 13 8.33 13.85 14.41
C PRO A 13 8.71 13.91 12.94
N GLU A 14 9.61 13.01 12.55
CA GLU A 14 10.05 12.90 11.18
C GLU A 14 8.75 12.68 10.39
N PRO A 15 8.45 13.50 9.37
CA PRO A 15 7.29 13.25 8.55
C PRO A 15 7.52 11.85 7.99
N VAL A 16 6.77 10.88 8.50
CA VAL A 16 6.67 9.55 7.89
C VAL A 16 6.09 9.87 6.53
N ALA A 17 6.98 10.00 5.54
CA ALA A 17 6.59 10.28 4.18
C ALA A 17 5.56 9.21 3.85
N PRO A 18 4.31 9.57 3.48
CA PRO A 18 3.45 8.58 2.87
C PRO A 18 4.30 8.02 1.74
N ALA A 19 4.51 6.70 1.70
CA ALA A 19 5.23 6.06 0.62
C ALA A 19 4.53 6.54 -0.65
N VAL A 20 5.13 7.53 -1.32
CA VAL A 20 4.60 8.13 -2.52
C VAL A 20 4.73 7.00 -3.52
N ALA A 21 3.64 6.27 -3.71
CA ALA A 21 3.55 5.37 -4.82
C ALA A 21 3.95 6.20 -6.04
N SER A 22 5.04 5.81 -6.72
CA SER A 22 5.64 6.62 -7.79
C SER A 22 4.52 7.16 -8.67
N PRO A 23 4.52 8.46 -9.05
CA PRO A 23 3.45 9.05 -9.85
C PRO A 23 3.27 8.38 -11.23
N ALA A 24 4.12 7.42 -11.60
CA ALA A 24 4.05 6.61 -12.80
C ALA A 24 3.58 5.14 -12.57
N ALA A 25 3.30 4.71 -11.33
CA ALA A 25 2.89 3.34 -11.06
C ALA A 25 1.39 3.14 -11.33
N THR A 26 1.07 2.27 -12.29
CA THR A 26 -0.32 1.94 -12.62
C THR A 26 -1.05 1.36 -11.39
N PRO A 27 -2.40 1.47 -11.31
CA PRO A 27 -3.18 0.88 -10.22
C PRO A 27 -2.84 -0.60 -9.97
N GLU A 28 -2.63 -1.37 -11.04
CA GLU A 28 -2.25 -2.78 -11.00
C GLU A 28 -0.87 -2.98 -10.37
N ALA A 29 0.14 -2.17 -10.74
CA ALA A 29 1.47 -2.25 -10.16
C ALA A 29 1.46 -1.94 -8.64
N ARG A 30 0.68 -0.94 -8.23
CA ARG A 30 0.50 -0.58 -6.82
C ARG A 30 -0.18 -1.70 -6.03
N LEU A 31 -1.21 -2.32 -6.60
CA LEU A 31 -1.89 -3.46 -5.98
C LEU A 31 -1.02 -4.71 -5.94
N LEU A 32 -0.26 -4.98 -6.99
CA LEU A 32 0.67 -6.10 -7.03
C LEU A 32 1.74 -5.98 -5.93
N ALA A 33 2.23 -4.77 -5.68
CA ALA A 33 3.14 -4.49 -4.57
C ALA A 33 2.49 -4.68 -3.19
N ALA A 34 1.18 -4.44 -3.08
CA ALA A 34 0.42 -4.66 -1.84
C ALA A 34 0.01 -6.13 -1.61
N LEU A 35 -0.02 -6.94 -2.67
CA LEU A 35 -0.31 -8.37 -2.63
C LEU A 35 0.92 -9.16 -2.15
N GLY A 36 0.68 -10.12 -1.27
CA GLY A 36 1.66 -11.10 -0.81
C GLY A 36 1.06 -12.50 -0.75
N ASP A 37 1.76 -13.43 -0.11
CA ASP A 37 1.35 -14.84 0.00
C ASP A 37 0.14 -15.05 0.91
N THR A 38 -0.11 -14.10 1.81
CA THR A 38 -1.27 -14.14 2.72
C THR A 38 -2.48 -13.44 2.10
N PRO A 39 -3.68 -14.06 2.08
CA PRO A 39 -4.89 -13.42 1.59
C PRO A 39 -5.28 -12.15 2.36
N ARG A 40 -5.38 -11.02 1.67
CA ARG A 40 -5.77 -9.71 2.22
C ARG A 40 -7.10 -9.24 1.66
N ALA A 41 -7.90 -8.57 2.48
CA ALA A 41 -9.18 -8.00 2.07
C ALA A 41 -8.98 -6.87 1.04
N VAL A 42 -9.93 -6.72 0.11
CA VAL A 42 -9.86 -5.71 -0.95
C VAL A 42 -9.72 -4.28 -0.40
N GLU A 43 -10.38 -3.96 0.72
CA GLU A 43 -10.33 -2.64 1.35
C GLU A 43 -8.93 -2.32 1.87
N ARG A 44 -8.22 -3.33 2.40
CA ARG A 44 -6.84 -3.18 2.87
C ARG A 44 -5.87 -2.99 1.71
N LEU A 45 -6.10 -3.68 0.60
CA LEU A 45 -5.29 -3.55 -0.62
C LEU A 45 -5.51 -2.19 -1.28
N ALA A 46 -6.76 -1.74 -1.38
CA ALA A 46 -7.14 -0.44 -1.90
C ALA A 46 -6.50 0.70 -1.07
N ALA A 47 -6.57 0.60 0.26
CA ALA A 47 -5.92 1.57 1.16
C ALA A 47 -4.39 1.58 1.00
N ALA A 48 -3.75 0.42 0.90
CA ALA A 48 -2.30 0.31 0.71
C ALA A 48 -1.84 0.83 -0.67
N ALA A 49 -2.67 0.66 -1.70
CA ALA A 49 -2.39 1.14 -3.05
C ALA A 49 -2.78 2.62 -3.27
N GLY A 50 -3.48 3.24 -2.31
CA GLY A 50 -4.02 4.59 -2.43
C GLY A 50 -5.08 4.70 -3.53
N LEU A 51 -5.97 3.69 -3.62
CA LEU A 51 -7.01 3.58 -4.64
C LEU A 51 -8.41 3.54 -4.01
N PRO A 52 -9.43 4.08 -4.68
CA PRO A 52 -10.83 3.75 -4.38
C PRO A 52 -11.07 2.24 -4.50
N VAL A 53 -11.95 1.69 -3.65
CA VAL A 53 -12.24 0.24 -3.65
C VAL A 53 -12.74 -0.26 -5.01
N ALA A 54 -13.58 0.51 -5.71
CA ALA A 54 -14.08 0.15 -7.03
C ALA A 54 -12.95 0.08 -8.08
N GLU A 55 -12.01 1.03 -8.07
CA GLU A 55 -10.84 1.02 -8.93
C GLU A 55 -9.91 -0.15 -8.60
N ALA A 56 -9.74 -0.44 -7.30
CA ALA A 56 -8.96 -1.58 -6.85
C ALA A 56 -9.55 -2.92 -7.31
N LEU A 57 -10.88 -3.07 -7.29
CA LEU A 57 -11.56 -4.26 -7.81
C LEU A 57 -11.33 -4.43 -9.31
N SER A 58 -11.47 -3.36 -10.10
CA SER A 58 -11.17 -3.41 -11.54
C SER A 58 -9.72 -3.84 -11.82
N ALA A 59 -8.75 -3.24 -11.13
CA ALA A 59 -7.35 -3.57 -11.29
C ALA A 59 -7.01 -5.00 -10.80
N LEU A 60 -7.64 -5.48 -9.73
CA LEU A 60 -7.50 -6.86 -9.26
C LEU A 60 -8.06 -7.89 -10.26
N LEU A 61 -9.15 -7.55 -10.96
CA LEU A 61 -9.69 -8.38 -12.04
C LEU A 61 -8.73 -8.44 -13.24
N ALA A 62 -8.12 -7.32 -13.63
CA ALA A 62 -7.10 -7.29 -14.66
C ALA A 62 -5.88 -8.15 -14.27
N LEU A 63 -5.40 -8.02 -13.03
CA LEU A 63 -4.32 -8.86 -12.49
C LEU A 63 -4.69 -10.34 -12.47
N ARG A 64 -5.95 -10.69 -12.20
CA ARG A 64 -6.44 -12.07 -12.24
C ARG A 64 -6.38 -12.66 -13.64
N TRP A 65 -6.81 -11.91 -14.65
CA TRP A 65 -6.73 -12.37 -16.04
C TRP A 65 -5.29 -12.53 -16.51
N ALA A 66 -4.37 -11.73 -15.97
CA ALA A 66 -2.93 -11.88 -16.18
C ALA A 66 -2.28 -13.00 -15.32
N GLY A 67 -3.03 -13.70 -14.47
CA GLY A 67 -2.51 -14.73 -13.56
C GLY A 67 -1.75 -14.20 -12.34
N ALA A 68 -1.63 -12.88 -12.20
CA ALA A 68 -0.82 -12.21 -11.17
C ALA A 68 -1.54 -12.03 -9.82
N ALA A 69 -2.86 -12.27 -9.75
CA ALA A 69 -3.64 -12.25 -8.52
C ALA A 69 -4.71 -13.34 -8.51
N SER A 70 -5.01 -13.90 -7.34
CA SER A 70 -6.02 -14.95 -7.18
C SER A 70 -7.04 -14.57 -6.10
N PRO A 71 -8.35 -14.68 -6.39
CA PRO A 71 -9.40 -14.43 -5.40
C PRO A 71 -9.48 -15.56 -4.38
N ARG A 72 -9.94 -15.22 -3.18
CA ARG A 72 -10.21 -16.09 -2.04
C ARG A 72 -11.55 -15.73 -1.41
N PRO A 73 -12.18 -16.66 -0.67
CA PRO A 73 -13.45 -16.40 0.01
C PRO A 73 -13.42 -15.12 0.86
N GLY A 74 -14.54 -14.38 0.86
CA GLY A 74 -14.68 -13.13 1.62
C GLY A 74 -14.02 -11.90 0.98
N GLN A 75 -13.97 -11.81 -0.35
CA GLN A 75 -13.31 -10.72 -1.10
C GLN A 75 -11.85 -10.51 -0.72
N ARG A 76 -11.14 -11.61 -0.49
CA ARG A 76 -9.71 -11.61 -0.17
C ARG A 76 -8.93 -11.94 -1.42
N TRP A 77 -7.73 -11.38 -1.53
CA TRP A 77 -6.86 -11.55 -2.68
C TRP A 77 -5.45 -11.89 -2.22
N VAL A 78 -4.81 -12.76 -2.97
CA VAL A 78 -3.45 -13.25 -2.75
C VAL A 78 -2.69 -13.10 -4.06
N ARG A 79 -1.38 -12.90 -3.97
CA ARG A 79 -0.50 -12.83 -5.14
C ARG A 79 -0.59 -14.13 -5.93
N GLY A 80 -0.82 -14.03 -7.23
CA GLY A 80 -0.72 -15.16 -8.13
C GLY A 80 0.75 -15.51 -8.35
N THR A 81 1.05 -16.79 -8.48
CA THR A 81 2.34 -17.24 -8.99
C THR A 81 2.35 -17.00 -10.51
N PRO A 82 3.40 -16.35 -11.06
CA PRO A 82 3.54 -16.18 -12.50
C PRO A 82 3.59 -17.53 -13.24
#